data_AF-A0AAV6Z2W8-F1
#
_entry.id   AF-A0AAV6Z2W8-F1
#
_cell.length_a   1.000
_cell.length_b   1.000
_cell.length_c   1.000
_cell.angle_alpha   90.00
_cell.angle_beta   90.00
_cell.angle_gamma   90.00
#
_symmetry.space_group_name_H-M   'P 1'
#
loop_
_entity.id
_entity.type
_entity.pdbx_description
1 polymer ?
#
loop_
_entity_poly.entity_id
_entity_poly.type
_entity_poly.pdbx_seq_one_letter_code
_entity_poly.pdbx_strand_id
1 'polypeptide(L)'
;MDSISRSLNRFSFDLSNKISSSEIDKNNAISPLSISATLGLVLLGAREETSTQIKKVLHLLDSETTPKDERRGIGKSCGKKIKRDEVSDVHNQFHELLTQLKSPKSDSVLAIANAAFTQLNFPLLEEYLTSAKELYDAKVETVDFQDDKTRLKINSWVEEKTKGKIKDLFSDSLDKSTSIILVNAVYFKGQWKKKFNVENTTNAPFYIKKVVTFKYSYIKNKLLCHG
;
A
#
# COMPACT_ATOMS: atom_id res chain seq x y z
N MET A 1 4.11 -15.36 -6.20
CA MET A 1 4.58 -14.09 -5.60
C MET A 1 5.20 -13.08 -6.57
N ASP A 2 6.09 -13.47 -7.49
CA ASP A 2 6.80 -12.50 -8.34
C ASP A 2 5.89 -11.61 -9.19
N SER A 3 4.67 -12.06 -9.51
CA SER A 3 3.71 -11.31 -10.32
C SER A 3 3.12 -10.10 -9.56
N ILE A 4 2.50 -10.32 -8.38
CA ILE A 4 1.88 -9.23 -7.61
C ILE A 4 2.91 -8.17 -7.19
N SER A 5 4.11 -8.58 -6.78
CA SER A 5 5.18 -7.63 -6.42
C SER A 5 5.62 -6.79 -7.63
N ARG A 6 5.69 -7.38 -8.84
CA ARG A 6 5.97 -6.62 -10.08
C ARG A 6 4.87 -5.62 -10.38
N SER A 7 3.61 -6.03 -10.29
CA SER A 7 2.45 -5.14 -10.49
C SER A 7 2.43 -3.98 -9.49
N LEU A 8 2.67 -4.26 -8.20
CA LEU A 8 2.74 -3.23 -7.16
C LEU A 8 3.93 -2.28 -7.33
N ASN A 9 5.06 -2.77 -7.83
CA ASN A 9 6.19 -1.90 -8.18
C ASN A 9 5.86 -0.98 -9.34
N ARG A 10 5.19 -1.47 -10.40
CA ARG A 10 4.72 -0.61 -11.50
C ARG A 10 3.75 0.45 -11.00
N PHE A 11 2.74 0.05 -10.21
CA PHE A 11 1.81 0.97 -9.56
C PHE A 11 2.54 2.02 -8.71
N SER A 12 3.56 1.62 -7.95
CA SER A 12 4.38 2.53 -7.16
C SER A 12 5.05 3.60 -8.00
N PHE A 13 5.61 3.24 -9.16
CA PHE A 13 6.23 4.21 -10.07
C PHE A 13 5.20 5.17 -10.67
N ASP A 14 4.07 4.63 -11.15
CA ASP A 14 2.98 5.44 -11.73
C ASP A 14 2.42 6.44 -10.70
N LEU A 15 2.19 5.97 -9.46
CA LEU A 15 1.73 6.82 -8.36
C LEU A 15 2.76 7.90 -8.00
N SER A 16 4.04 7.53 -7.87
CA SER A 16 5.11 8.48 -7.54
C SER A 16 5.27 9.55 -8.61
N ASN A 17 5.20 9.17 -9.89
CA ASN A 17 5.25 10.10 -11.02
C ASN A 17 4.07 11.07 -10.99
N LYS A 18 2.87 10.56 -10.71
CA LYS A 18 1.67 11.38 -10.64
C LYS A 18 1.73 12.40 -9.50
N ILE A 19 2.17 12.00 -8.30
CA ILE A 19 2.30 12.91 -7.15
C ILE A 19 3.40 13.94 -7.41
N SER A 20 4.57 13.51 -7.90
CA SER A 20 5.71 14.40 -8.15
C SER A 20 5.42 15.44 -9.24
N SER A 21 4.57 15.11 -10.23
CA SER A 21 4.14 16.09 -11.23
C SER A 21 3.26 17.22 -10.68
N SER A 22 2.62 17.00 -9.52
CA SER A 22 1.69 17.97 -8.90
C SER A 22 2.33 18.84 -7.83
N GLU A 23 3.45 18.41 -7.24
CA GLU A 23 4.11 19.09 -6.12
C GLU A 23 5.61 19.24 -6.36
N ILE A 24 6.00 20.33 -7.03
CA ILE A 24 7.42 20.68 -7.27
C ILE A 24 8.07 21.12 -5.95
N ASP A 25 9.31 20.69 -5.72
CA ASP A 25 10.16 21.09 -4.56
C ASP A 25 9.64 20.69 -3.16
N LYS A 26 8.73 19.70 -3.05
CA LYS A 26 8.30 19.14 -1.76
C LYS A 26 8.84 17.73 -1.52
N ASN A 27 8.99 17.37 -0.25
CA ASN A 27 9.36 16.01 0.15
C ASN A 27 8.13 15.10 0.04
N ASN A 28 8.22 14.06 -0.79
CA ASN A 28 7.16 13.07 -0.96
C ASN A 28 7.57 11.76 -0.28
N ALA A 29 6.74 11.27 0.64
CA ALA A 29 6.87 9.96 1.26
C ALA A 29 5.51 9.27 1.25
N ILE A 30 5.41 8.15 0.53
CA ILE A 30 4.17 7.40 0.34
C ILE A 30 4.41 5.91 0.56
N SER A 31 3.34 5.19 0.92
CA SER A 31 3.35 3.72 0.99
C SER A 31 2.46 3.15 -0.12
N PRO A 32 3.03 2.76 -1.27
CA PRO A 32 2.26 2.14 -2.36
C PRO A 32 1.55 0.87 -1.92
N LEU A 33 2.17 0.09 -1.02
CA LEU A 33 1.59 -1.12 -0.43
C LEU A 33 0.31 -0.82 0.37
N SER A 34 0.32 0.27 1.14
CA SER A 34 -0.82 0.70 1.95
C SER A 34 -2.02 1.04 1.06
N ILE A 35 -1.76 1.82 0.02
CA ILE A 35 -2.77 2.27 -0.93
C ILE A 35 -3.30 1.08 -1.74
N SER A 36 -2.42 0.20 -2.20
CA SER A 36 -2.83 -0.98 -2.97
C SER A 36 -3.63 -1.98 -2.13
N ALA A 37 -3.30 -2.18 -0.86
CA ALA A 37 -4.09 -3.00 0.06
C ALA A 37 -5.51 -2.42 0.25
N THR A 38 -5.62 -1.10 0.40
CA THR A 38 -6.91 -0.40 0.50
C THR A 38 -7.73 -0.54 -0.78
N LEU A 39 -7.12 -0.36 -1.95
CA LEU A 39 -7.76 -0.59 -3.24
C LEU A 39 -8.14 -2.07 -3.44
N GLY A 40 -7.38 -3.00 -2.86
CA GLY A 40 -7.73 -4.42 -2.80
C GLY A 40 -9.03 -4.69 -2.02
N LEU A 41 -9.24 -3.98 -0.91
CA LEU A 41 -10.51 -4.04 -0.16
C LEU A 41 -11.69 -3.47 -0.95
N VAL A 42 -11.48 -2.41 -1.73
CA VAL A 42 -12.50 -1.90 -2.65
C VAL A 42 -12.79 -2.94 -3.73
N LEU A 43 -11.74 -3.56 -4.28
CA LEU A 43 -11.83 -4.53 -5.36
C LEU A 43 -12.68 -5.77 -5.00
N LEU A 44 -12.66 -6.21 -3.73
CA LEU A 44 -13.51 -7.30 -3.24
C LEU A 44 -15.01 -7.04 -3.51
N GLY A 45 -15.45 -5.79 -3.31
CA GLY A 45 -16.84 -5.37 -3.52
C GLY A 45 -17.14 -4.84 -4.92
N ALA A 46 -16.12 -4.41 -5.66
CA ALA A 46 -16.28 -3.83 -6.98
C ALA A 46 -16.70 -4.89 -8.03
N ARG A 47 -17.48 -4.46 -9.02
CA ARG A 47 -17.91 -5.29 -10.15
C ARG A 47 -17.73 -4.54 -11.46
N GLU A 48 -17.76 -5.31 -12.56
CA GLU A 48 -17.75 -4.80 -13.94
C GLU A 48 -16.67 -3.74 -14.18
N GLU A 49 -17.04 -2.60 -14.75
CA GLU A 49 -16.13 -1.51 -15.11
C GLU A 49 -15.34 -0.98 -13.91
N THR A 50 -15.98 -0.87 -12.74
CA THR A 50 -15.31 -0.41 -11.51
C THR A 50 -14.17 -1.36 -11.12
N SER A 51 -14.43 -2.67 -11.13
CA SER A 51 -13.40 -3.68 -10.88
C SER A 51 -12.29 -3.62 -11.95
N THR A 52 -12.66 -3.48 -13.22
CA THR A 52 -11.70 -3.43 -14.34
C THR A 52 -10.75 -2.24 -14.22
N GLN A 53 -11.27 -1.06 -13.88
CA GLN A 53 -10.45 0.14 -13.70
C GLN A 53 -9.46 0.00 -12.54
N ILE A 54 -9.91 -0.52 -11.39
CA ILE A 54 -9.02 -0.77 -10.25
C ILE A 54 -7.93 -1.77 -10.62
N LYS A 55 -8.29 -2.89 -11.28
CA LYS A 55 -7.33 -3.90 -11.72
C LYS A 55 -6.31 -3.33 -12.71
N LYS A 56 -6.73 -2.44 -13.60
CA LYS A 56 -5.84 -1.76 -14.55
C LYS A 56 -4.84 -0.85 -13.83
N VAL A 57 -5.29 0.00 -12.91
CA VAL A 57 -4.42 0.92 -12.14
C VAL A 57 -3.41 0.15 -11.29
N LEU A 58 -3.82 -0.98 -10.72
CA LEU A 58 -2.94 -1.83 -9.92
C LEU A 58 -2.06 -2.78 -10.77
N HIS A 59 -2.08 -2.68 -12.11
CA HIS A 59 -1.36 -3.55 -13.04
C HIS A 59 -1.66 -5.04 -12.85
N LEU A 60 -2.90 -5.38 -12.46
CA LEU A 60 -3.36 -6.75 -12.20
C LEU A 60 -3.88 -7.45 -13.48
N LEU A 61 -4.10 -6.69 -14.55
CA LEU A 61 -4.49 -7.20 -15.86
C LEU A 61 -3.30 -7.50 -16.77
N ASP A 62 -2.09 -7.11 -16.35
CA ASP A 62 -0.85 -7.31 -17.09
C ASP A 62 -0.38 -8.76 -16.92
N SER A 63 -1.20 -9.74 -17.30
CA SER A 63 -0.69 -11.09 -17.56
C SER A 63 0.21 -11.00 -18.78
N GLU A 64 1.48 -11.35 -18.65
CA GLU A 64 2.40 -11.45 -19.78
C GLU A 64 1.86 -12.46 -20.82
N THR A 65 1.16 -11.97 -21.83
CA THR A 65 1.23 -12.55 -23.17
C THR A 65 2.50 -12.01 -23.82
N THR A 66 3.52 -12.87 -23.79
CA THR A 66 4.61 -13.08 -24.78
C THR A 66 5.61 -11.95 -25.06
N PRO A 67 6.94 -12.25 -25.03
CA PRO A 67 7.89 -11.55 -25.90
C PRO A 67 7.48 -11.75 -27.36
N LYS A 68 7.38 -10.66 -28.09
CA LYS A 68 7.21 -10.64 -29.54
C LYS A 68 8.43 -11.28 -30.21
N ASP A 69 8.35 -12.57 -30.50
CA ASP A 69 9.17 -13.17 -31.55
C ASP A 69 8.35 -13.16 -32.85
N GLU A 70 8.56 -12.12 -33.65
CA GLU A 70 8.18 -12.11 -35.05
C GLU A 70 9.05 -13.14 -35.78
N ARG A 71 8.57 -14.39 -35.89
CA ARG A 71 8.88 -15.37 -36.97
C ARG A 71 8.22 -16.71 -36.69
N ARG A 72 7.09 -16.98 -37.37
CA ARG A 72 6.75 -18.23 -38.10
C ARG A 72 5.25 -18.52 -38.10
N GLY A 73 4.69 -18.61 -39.31
CA GLY A 73 3.88 -19.76 -39.71
C GLY A 73 2.38 -19.72 -39.40
N ILE A 74 1.61 -19.73 -40.48
CA ILE A 74 0.16 -19.97 -40.57
C ILE A 74 -0.23 -21.23 -39.80
N GLY A 75 -1.18 -21.10 -38.87
CA GLY A 75 -1.81 -22.24 -38.20
C GLY A 75 -3.02 -21.80 -37.38
N LYS A 76 -4.23 -21.91 -37.96
CA LYS A 76 -5.50 -21.78 -37.24
C LYS A 76 -5.51 -22.78 -36.08
N SER A 77 -5.61 -22.29 -34.85
CA SER A 77 -6.00 -23.12 -33.70
C SER A 77 -7.06 -22.40 -32.88
N CYS A 78 -8.22 -23.05 -32.83
CA CYS A 78 -9.43 -22.63 -32.11
C CYS A 78 -9.15 -22.30 -30.66
N GLY A 79 -9.98 -21.39 -30.12
CA GLY A 79 -9.94 -20.88 -28.75
C GLY A 79 -9.59 -21.93 -27.71
N LYS A 80 -8.37 -21.82 -27.19
CA LYS A 80 -7.95 -22.53 -26.00
C LYS A 80 -8.58 -21.79 -24.81
N LYS A 81 -9.72 -22.30 -24.33
CA LYS A 81 -10.28 -21.92 -23.02
C LYS A 81 -9.16 -22.10 -21.99
N ILE A 82 -8.67 -20.99 -21.48
CA ILE A 82 -7.76 -20.96 -20.33
C ILE A 82 -8.50 -21.67 -19.19
N LYS A 83 -7.94 -22.79 -18.70
CA LYS A 83 -8.46 -23.48 -17.52
C LYS A 83 -8.45 -22.48 -16.37
N ARG A 84 -9.59 -22.37 -15.67
CA ARG A 84 -9.81 -21.45 -14.54
C ARG A 84 -8.89 -21.72 -13.33
N ASP A 85 -8.15 -22.83 -13.36
CA ASP A 85 -7.43 -23.38 -12.21
C ASP A 85 -5.95 -22.95 -12.09
N GLU A 86 -5.42 -22.10 -12.98
CA GLU A 86 -4.02 -21.62 -12.92
C GLU A 86 -3.88 -20.10 -12.67
N VAL A 87 -4.97 -19.35 -12.61
CA VAL A 87 -4.91 -17.94 -12.19
C VAL A 87 -5.15 -17.91 -10.69
N SER A 88 -4.08 -17.87 -9.91
CA SER A 88 -4.16 -17.53 -8.48
C SER A 88 -5.01 -16.27 -8.34
N ASP A 89 -6.13 -16.38 -7.64
CA ASP A 89 -6.99 -15.25 -7.32
C ASP A 89 -6.13 -14.11 -6.74
N VAL A 90 -6.39 -12.88 -7.21
CA VAL A 90 -5.57 -11.72 -6.90
C VAL A 90 -5.59 -11.39 -5.42
N HIS A 91 -6.71 -11.65 -4.76
CA HIS A 91 -6.84 -11.45 -3.32
C HIS A 91 -6.01 -12.47 -2.54
N ASN A 92 -5.91 -13.72 -3.01
CA ASN A 92 -4.96 -14.69 -2.45
C ASN A 92 -3.50 -14.24 -2.62
N GLN A 93 -3.13 -13.62 -3.74
CA GLN A 93 -1.77 -13.08 -3.91
C GLN A 93 -1.49 -11.91 -2.95
N PHE A 94 -2.47 -11.03 -2.72
CA PHE A 94 -2.39 -9.99 -1.68
C PHE A 94 -2.25 -10.60 -0.29
N HIS A 95 -3.09 -11.59 0.03
CA HIS A 95 -3.05 -12.28 1.32
C HIS A 95 -1.67 -12.89 1.58
N GLU A 96 -1.13 -13.64 0.61
CA GLU A 96 0.18 -14.27 0.70
C GLU A 96 1.28 -13.21 0.95
N LEU A 97 1.26 -12.11 0.19
CA LEU A 97 2.21 -11.01 0.33
C LEU A 97 2.12 -10.33 1.70
N LEU A 98 0.91 -9.97 2.14
CA LEU A 98 0.70 -9.29 3.42
C LEU A 98 1.10 -10.18 4.59
N THR A 99 0.78 -11.47 4.54
CA THR A 99 1.17 -12.46 5.54
C THR A 99 2.70 -12.59 5.63
N GLN A 100 3.39 -12.67 4.49
CA GLN A 100 4.85 -12.72 4.48
C GLN A 100 5.49 -11.44 5.02
N LEU A 101 4.94 -10.27 4.68
CA LEU A 101 5.45 -8.99 5.18
C LEU A 101 5.26 -8.84 6.69
N LYS A 102 4.14 -9.30 7.23
CA LYS A 102 3.84 -9.29 8.67
C LYS A 102 4.68 -10.31 9.47
N SER A 103 5.37 -11.25 8.81
CA SER A 103 6.18 -12.25 9.52
C SER A 103 7.28 -11.58 10.37
N PRO A 104 7.43 -11.96 11.65
CA PRO A 104 8.42 -11.34 12.52
C PRO A 104 9.83 -11.48 11.97
N LYS A 105 10.57 -10.37 11.93
CA LYS A 105 12.00 -10.34 11.61
C LYS A 105 12.75 -9.87 12.84
N SER A 106 13.90 -10.49 13.15
CA SER A 106 14.64 -10.22 14.39
C SER A 106 15.01 -8.74 14.58
N ASP A 107 15.22 -8.02 13.47
CA ASP A 107 15.82 -6.68 13.47
C ASP A 107 14.85 -5.59 12.99
N SER A 108 13.57 -5.92 12.76
CA SER A 108 12.58 -4.96 12.31
C SER A 108 11.17 -5.26 12.79
N VAL A 109 10.39 -4.19 12.89
CA VAL A 109 8.96 -4.23 13.15
C VAL A 109 8.26 -3.68 11.93
N LEU A 110 7.41 -4.49 11.31
CA LEU A 110 6.46 -4.07 10.29
C LEU A 110 5.06 -4.44 10.79
N ALA A 111 4.20 -3.44 10.95
CA ALA A 111 2.80 -3.63 11.27
C ALA A 111 1.96 -3.04 10.13
N ILE A 112 0.99 -3.81 9.66
CA ILE A 112 0.04 -3.41 8.62
C ILE A 112 -1.34 -3.73 9.18
N ALA A 113 -2.23 -2.75 9.21
CA ALA A 113 -3.60 -2.90 9.68
C ALA A 113 -4.58 -2.35 8.65
N ASN A 114 -5.66 -3.08 8.44
CA ASN A 114 -6.73 -2.74 7.52
C ASN A 114 -8.03 -2.57 8.32
N ALA A 115 -8.85 -1.60 7.94
CA ALA A 115 -10.18 -1.44 8.49
C ALA A 115 -11.18 -0.91 7.46
N ALA A 116 -12.43 -1.31 7.62
CA ALA A 116 -13.59 -0.75 6.96
C ALA A 116 -14.58 -0.27 8.03
N PHE A 117 -14.80 1.04 8.10
CA PHE A 117 -15.82 1.63 8.96
C PHE A 117 -17.06 1.90 8.10
N THR A 118 -18.20 1.32 8.44
CA THR A 118 -19.45 1.47 7.67
C THR A 118 -20.52 2.22 8.43
N GLN A 119 -21.40 2.92 7.71
CA GLN A 119 -22.49 3.66 8.31
C GLN A 119 -23.54 2.73 8.92
N LEU A 120 -24.24 3.20 9.96
CA LEU A 120 -25.44 2.55 10.48
C LEU A 120 -26.42 2.22 9.34
N ASN A 121 -27.00 1.02 9.38
CA ASN A 121 -27.95 0.52 8.37
C ASN A 121 -27.41 0.46 6.94
N PHE A 122 -26.08 0.39 6.76
CA PHE A 122 -25.46 0.07 5.48
C PHE A 122 -25.04 -1.41 5.49
N PRO A 123 -25.93 -2.35 5.11
CA PRO A 123 -25.63 -3.78 5.17
C PRO A 123 -24.53 -4.14 4.16
N LEU A 124 -23.53 -4.87 4.63
CA LEU A 124 -22.54 -5.52 3.78
C LEU A 124 -22.91 -6.98 3.58
N LEU A 125 -22.53 -7.53 2.43
CA LEU A 125 -22.68 -8.97 2.17
C LEU A 125 -21.74 -9.76 3.11
N GLU A 126 -22.24 -10.85 3.69
CA GLU A 126 -21.43 -11.74 4.55
C GLU A 126 -20.18 -12.27 3.84
N GLU A 127 -20.28 -12.52 2.53
CA GLU A 127 -19.14 -12.92 1.70
C GLU A 127 -18.04 -11.85 1.67
N TYR A 128 -18.42 -10.57 1.62
CA TYR A 128 -17.47 -9.45 1.67
C TYR A 128 -16.81 -9.38 3.04
N LEU A 129 -17.59 -9.47 4.13
CA LEU A 129 -17.07 -9.44 5.50
C LEU A 129 -16.05 -10.56 5.73
N THR A 130 -16.39 -11.77 5.28
CA THR A 130 -15.54 -12.96 5.36
C THR A 130 -14.25 -12.74 4.58
N SER A 131 -14.35 -12.32 3.32
CA SER A 131 -13.18 -12.11 2.46
C SER A 131 -12.27 -10.98 2.96
N ALA A 132 -12.84 -9.87 3.44
CA ALA A 132 -12.08 -8.75 3.99
C ALA A 132 -11.30 -9.17 5.24
N LYS A 133 -11.91 -9.98 6.11
CA LYS A 133 -11.26 -10.52 7.30
C LYS A 133 -10.19 -11.54 6.96
N GLU A 134 -10.50 -12.53 6.14
CA GLU A 134 -9.59 -13.66 5.87
C GLU A 134 -8.41 -13.26 4.99
N LEU A 135 -8.65 -12.47 3.94
CA LEU A 135 -7.63 -12.18 2.93
C LEU A 135 -6.79 -10.95 3.31
N TYR A 136 -7.37 -9.98 4.02
CA TYR A 136 -6.71 -8.72 4.36
C TYR A 136 -6.52 -8.48 5.85
N ASP A 137 -7.02 -9.37 6.72
CA ASP A 137 -7.01 -9.15 8.17
C ASP A 137 -7.64 -7.79 8.53
N ALA A 138 -8.73 -7.46 7.82
CA ALA A 138 -9.42 -6.19 7.95
C ALA A 138 -10.44 -6.22 9.09
N LYS A 139 -10.37 -5.23 9.96
CA LYS A 139 -11.43 -4.95 10.93
C LYS A 139 -12.60 -4.30 10.20
N VAL A 140 -13.77 -4.94 10.20
CA VAL A 140 -15.01 -4.28 9.73
C VAL A 140 -15.82 -3.86 10.93
N GLU A 141 -16.19 -2.59 11.01
CA GLU A 141 -16.92 -2.03 12.15
C GLU A 141 -17.99 -1.04 11.68
N THR A 142 -19.20 -1.18 12.19
CA THR A 142 -20.27 -0.21 11.97
C THR A 142 -20.13 0.96 12.95
N VAL A 143 -20.26 2.18 12.44
CA VAL A 143 -20.17 3.45 13.15
C VAL A 143 -21.30 4.38 12.69
N ASP A 144 -21.49 5.49 13.40
CA ASP A 144 -22.40 6.55 12.97
C ASP A 144 -21.61 7.76 12.47
N PHE A 145 -21.52 7.94 11.15
CA PHE A 145 -20.86 9.11 10.56
C PHE A 145 -21.61 10.43 10.79
N GLN A 146 -22.83 10.39 11.33
CA GLN A 146 -23.53 11.58 11.81
C GLN A 146 -23.03 12.05 13.18
N ASP A 147 -22.40 11.16 13.96
CA ASP A 147 -21.78 11.49 15.24
C ASP A 147 -20.33 11.96 15.04
N ASP A 148 -20.06 13.21 15.42
CA ASP A 148 -18.73 13.82 15.33
C ASP A 148 -17.66 13.05 16.13
N LYS A 149 -18.06 12.22 17.11
CA LYS A 149 -17.14 11.35 17.86
C LYS A 149 -16.57 10.21 17.01
N THR A 150 -17.22 9.82 15.92
CA THR A 150 -16.74 8.77 15.01
C THR A 150 -15.36 9.11 14.45
N ARG A 151 -15.10 10.39 14.18
CA ARG A 151 -13.77 10.88 13.77
C ARG A 151 -12.69 10.52 14.80
N LEU A 152 -12.94 10.80 16.08
CA LEU A 152 -12.00 10.53 17.18
C LEU A 152 -11.75 9.04 17.35
N LYS A 153 -12.78 8.21 17.16
CA LYS A 153 -12.68 6.76 17.19
C LYS A 153 -11.77 6.22 16.09
N ILE A 154 -11.93 6.70 14.85
CA ILE A 154 -11.09 6.28 13.72
C ILE A 154 -9.64 6.77 13.92
N ASN A 155 -9.45 8.03 14.31
CA ASN A 155 -8.13 8.58 14.62
C ASN A 155 -7.42 7.77 15.72
N SER A 156 -8.12 7.43 16.81
CA SER A 156 -7.55 6.63 17.90
C SER A 156 -7.11 5.24 17.43
N TRP A 157 -7.91 4.59 16.57
CA TRP A 157 -7.54 3.31 15.98
C TRP A 157 -6.27 3.43 15.11
N VAL A 158 -6.18 4.47 14.27
CA VAL A 158 -4.99 4.71 13.43
C VAL A 158 -3.76 5.02 14.29
N GLU A 159 -3.92 5.83 15.34
CA GLU A 159 -2.84 6.16 16.27
C GLU A 159 -2.30 4.91 16.95
N GLU A 160 -3.18 4.03 17.43
CA GLU A 160 -2.79 2.75 18.02
C GLU A 160 -2.00 1.89 17.02
N LYS A 161 -2.53 1.69 15.80
CA LYS A 161 -1.88 0.86 14.77
C LYS A 161 -0.56 1.45 14.26
N THR A 162 -0.37 2.75 14.41
CA THR A 162 0.86 3.44 14.01
C THR A 162 1.81 3.71 15.18
N LYS A 163 1.54 3.16 16.37
CA LYS A 163 2.35 3.37 17.59
C LYS A 163 2.52 4.86 17.92
N GLY A 164 1.45 5.64 17.81
CA GLY A 164 1.43 7.06 18.14
C GLY A 164 2.01 7.99 17.06
N LYS A 165 2.29 7.48 15.85
CA LYS A 165 2.94 8.27 14.78
C LYS A 165 1.97 9.05 13.92
N ILE A 166 0.76 8.55 13.69
CA ILE A 166 -0.31 9.25 12.98
C ILE A 166 -1.45 9.44 13.98
N LYS A 167 -1.65 10.67 14.46
CA LYS A 167 -2.64 10.98 15.50
C LYS A 167 -3.95 11.48 14.90
N ASP A 168 -3.86 12.53 14.10
CA ASP A 168 -5.00 13.21 13.51
C ASP A 168 -5.07 12.91 12.02
N LEU A 169 -5.45 11.68 11.65
CA LEU A 169 -5.67 11.33 10.24
C LEU A 169 -6.73 12.23 9.62
N PHE A 170 -7.83 12.45 10.35
CA PHE A 170 -8.85 13.43 10.01
C PHE A 170 -8.76 14.62 10.98
N SER A 171 -8.36 15.78 10.45
CA SER A 171 -8.32 17.05 11.17
C SER A 171 -9.71 17.64 11.40
N ASP A 172 -10.56 17.56 10.37
CA ASP A 172 -11.89 18.17 10.33
C ASP A 172 -13.00 17.13 10.50
N SER A 173 -14.24 17.59 10.70
CA SER A 173 -15.41 16.71 10.80
C SER A 173 -15.54 15.82 9.57
N LEU A 174 -15.97 14.57 9.78
CA LEU A 174 -16.29 13.66 8.69
C LEU A 174 -17.55 14.15 7.96
N ASP A 175 -17.62 13.87 6.66
CA ASP A 175 -18.83 14.15 5.89
C ASP A 175 -19.98 13.25 6.39
N LYS A 176 -21.08 13.88 6.79
CA LYS A 176 -22.29 13.22 7.29
C LYS A 176 -22.95 12.28 6.28
N SER A 177 -22.70 12.48 4.98
CA SER A 177 -23.18 11.60 3.91
C SER A 177 -22.31 10.37 3.67
N THR A 178 -21.21 10.20 4.43
CA THR A 178 -20.29 9.07 4.29
C THR A 178 -20.99 7.74 4.58
N SER A 179 -20.86 6.78 3.66
CA SER A 179 -21.36 5.39 3.86
C SER A 179 -20.27 4.43 4.31
N ILE A 180 -19.02 4.66 3.89
CA ILE A 180 -17.88 3.80 4.20
C ILE A 180 -16.58 4.60 4.22
N ILE A 181 -15.72 4.32 5.19
CA ILE A 181 -14.31 4.74 5.21
C ILE A 181 -13.44 3.50 5.26
N LEU A 182 -12.59 3.33 4.25
CA LEU A 182 -11.56 2.30 4.24
C LEU A 182 -10.24 2.92 4.69
N VAL A 183 -9.60 2.30 5.67
CA VAL A 183 -8.34 2.80 6.26
C VAL A 183 -7.31 1.69 6.22
N ASN A 184 -6.12 2.01 5.72
CA ASN A 184 -4.92 1.22 5.94
C ASN A 184 -3.92 2.02 6.76
N ALA A 185 -3.33 1.37 7.77
CA ALA A 185 -2.27 1.92 8.59
C ALA A 185 -1.01 1.05 8.48
N VAL A 186 0.13 1.66 8.17
CA VAL A 186 1.43 0.98 8.12
C VAL A 186 2.39 1.64 9.10
N TYR A 187 3.05 0.82 9.92
CA TYR A 187 4.15 1.22 10.78
C TYR A 187 5.38 0.38 10.46
N PHE A 188 6.51 1.05 10.19
CA PHE A 188 7.79 0.40 9.97
C PHE A 188 8.87 0.99 10.88
N LYS A 189 9.62 0.11 11.54
CA LYS A 189 10.85 0.46 12.27
C LYS A 189 11.86 -0.66 12.11
N GLY A 190 12.92 -0.42 11.35
CA GLY A 190 14.03 -1.37 11.16
C GLY A 190 15.32 -0.88 11.78
N GLN A 191 16.19 -1.82 12.16
CA GLN A 191 17.59 -1.54 12.46
C GLN A 191 18.43 -1.73 11.19
N TRP A 192 19.41 -0.86 10.99
CA TRP A 192 20.41 -1.05 9.94
C TRP A 192 21.22 -2.32 10.20
N LYS A 193 21.46 -3.14 9.17
CA LYS A 193 22.37 -4.30 9.24
C LYS A 193 23.78 -3.91 9.72
N LYS A 194 24.27 -2.75 9.26
CA LYS A 194 25.48 -2.10 9.79
C LYS A 194 25.06 -0.77 10.40
N LYS A 195 24.96 -0.74 11.74
CA LYS A 195 24.61 0.48 12.47
C LYS A 195 25.67 1.56 12.26
N PHE A 196 25.23 2.81 12.30
CA PHE A 196 26.13 3.95 12.30
C PHE A 196 26.66 4.19 13.72
N ASN A 197 27.94 4.52 13.86
CA ASN A 197 28.45 5.04 15.13
C ASN A 197 27.97 6.49 15.29
N VAL A 198 27.28 6.77 16.40
CA VAL A 198 26.75 8.10 16.71
C VAL A 198 27.86 9.14 16.79
N GLU A 199 29.06 8.76 17.26
CA GLU A 199 30.23 9.66 17.36
C GLU A 199 30.72 10.17 16.00
N ASN A 200 30.42 9.44 14.92
CA ASN A 200 30.77 9.87 13.56
C ASN A 200 29.73 10.82 12.95
N THR A 201 28.63 11.11 13.66
CA THR A 201 27.58 12.01 13.19
C THR A 201 28.00 13.44 13.41
N THR A 202 28.12 14.20 12.32
CA THR A 202 28.59 15.59 12.35
C THR A 202 27.68 16.47 11.52
N ASN A 203 27.58 17.75 11.85
CA ASN A 203 26.80 18.69 11.04
C ASN A 203 27.50 18.95 9.71
N ALA A 204 26.76 18.82 8.60
CA ALA A 204 27.27 19.12 7.26
C ALA A 204 26.21 19.86 6.42
N PRO A 205 26.62 20.59 5.37
CA PRO A 205 25.69 21.20 4.43
C PRO A 205 24.89 20.15 3.63
N PHE A 206 23.57 20.31 3.57
CA PHE A 206 22.68 19.61 2.62
C PHE A 206 22.28 20.58 1.50
N TYR A 207 22.53 20.21 0.25
CA TYR A 207 22.34 21.07 -0.92
C TYR A 207 20.99 20.76 -1.57
N ILE A 208 20.01 21.67 -1.45
CA ILE A 208 18.68 21.52 -2.08
C ILE A 208 18.73 21.98 -3.53
N LYS A 209 19.41 23.12 -3.77
CA LYS A 209 19.75 23.69 -5.08
C LYS A 209 21.20 24.19 -4.98
N LYS A 210 21.85 24.56 -6.11
CA LYS A 210 23.27 24.98 -6.15
C LYS A 210 23.70 26.02 -5.10
N VAL A 211 22.75 26.78 -4.52
CA VAL A 211 23.02 27.89 -3.59
C VAL A 211 22.34 27.73 -2.22
N VAL A 212 21.31 26.88 -2.08
CA VAL A 212 20.54 26.76 -0.83
C VAL A 212 21.10 25.61 0.01
N THR A 213 21.66 25.96 1.17
CA THR A 213 22.24 24.99 2.11
C THR A 213 21.60 25.10 3.49
N PHE A 214 21.43 23.94 4.12
CA PHE A 214 21.00 23.81 5.51
C PHE A 214 21.97 22.89 6.25
N LYS A 215 22.22 23.17 7.53
CA LYS A 215 23.03 22.28 8.37
C LYS A 215 22.15 21.13 8.87
N TYR A 216 22.52 19.91 8.49
CA TYR A 216 21.86 18.70 8.97
C TYR A 216 22.87 17.75 9.61
N SER A 217 22.40 16.91 10.54
CA SER A 217 23.19 15.82 11.10
C SER A 217 23.47 14.79 10.01
N TYR A 218 24.71 14.74 9.56
CA TYR A 218 25.17 13.84 8.52
C TYR A 218 25.82 12.62 9.18
N ILE A 219 25.21 11.46 8.96
CA ILE A 219 25.63 10.21 9.57
C ILE A 219 26.69 9.55 8.68
N LYS A 220 27.89 9.31 9.23
CA LYS A 220 28.99 8.66 8.50
C LYS A 220 29.22 7.24 8.98
N ASN A 221 29.45 6.33 8.04
CA ASN A 221 30.09 5.05 8.31
C ASN A 221 31.38 4.99 7.50
N LYS A 222 32.48 4.49 8.07
CA LYS A 222 33.64 4.10 7.26
C LYS A 222 33.18 2.88 6.45
N LEU A 223 32.64 3.11 5.26
CA LEU A 223 32.60 2.05 4.27
C LEU A 223 34.07 1.71 4.02
N LEU A 224 34.45 0.51 4.44
CA LEU A 224 35.75 -0.07 4.18
C LEU A 224 35.93 -0.11 2.66
N CYS A 225 36.55 0.93 2.09
CA CYS A 225 37.35 0.77 0.88
C CYS A 225 38.52 -0.12 1.30
N HIS A 226 38.33 -1.44 1.26
CA HIS A 226 39.47 -2.34 1.13
C HIS A 226 39.95 -2.18 -0.31
N GLY A 227 41.14 -1.58 -0.44
CA GLY A 227 41.91 -1.62 -1.68
C GLY A 227 42.43 -3.02 -1.96
#